data_AF-A0A4Q3ECL4-F1
#
_entry.id   AF-A0A4Q3ECL4-F1
#
_cell.length_a   1.000
_cell.length_b   1.000
_cell.length_c   1.000
_cell.angle_alpha   90.00
_cell.angle_beta   90.00
_cell.angle_gamma   90.00
#
_symmetry.space_group_name_H-M   'P 1'
#
loop_
_entity.id
_entity.type
_entity.pdbx_description
1 polymer ?
#
loop_
_entity_poly.entity_id
_entity_poly.type
_entity_poly.pdbx_seq_one_letter_code
_entity_poly.pdbx_strand_id
1 'polypeptide(L)'
;MQAEVLKHEQGHYAIAYLQQQELLRTLGRTRFGRDYNIVAKQIFDRIDAKYRKLNTAYETETNHMVNREQQVSWDKYLARCLEYMPPLVAGN
;
A
#
# COMPACT_ATOMS: atom_id res chain seq x y z
N MET A 1 -3.56 -10.72 23.16
CA MET A 1 -4.10 -11.43 21.98
C MET A 1 -4.95 -10.51 21.10
N GLN A 2 -6.18 -10.14 21.49
CA GLN A 2 -7.09 -9.34 20.64
C GLN A 2 -6.47 -8.03 20.08
N ALA A 3 -5.80 -7.25 20.92
CA ALA A 3 -5.15 -6.01 20.50
C ALA A 3 -3.97 -6.22 19.53
N GLU A 4 -3.33 -7.40 19.56
CA GLU A 4 -2.22 -7.73 18.65
C GLU A 4 -2.75 -8.16 17.28
N VAL A 5 -3.87 -8.89 17.25
CA VAL A 5 -4.61 -9.18 16.00
C VAL A 5 -5.10 -7.87 15.37
N LEU A 6 -5.80 -7.02 16.12
CA LEU A 6 -6.29 -5.73 15.61
C LEU A 6 -5.17 -4.86 15.02
N LYS A 7 -4.01 -4.81 15.69
CA LYS A 7 -2.83 -4.07 15.20
C LYS A 7 -2.24 -4.68 13.92
N HIS A 8 -2.30 -5.99 13.77
CA HIS A 8 -1.85 -6.69 12.56
C HIS A 8 -2.78 -6.41 11.37
N GLU A 9 -4.10 -6.50 11.55
CA GLU A 9 -5.09 -6.13 10.54
C GLU A 9 -4.99 -4.65 10.11
N GLN A 10 -4.64 -3.75 11.04
CA GLN A 10 -4.34 -2.35 10.74
C GLN A 10 -3.12 -2.18 9.81
N GLY A 11 -2.16 -3.10 9.85
CA GLY A 11 -1.04 -3.16 8.91
C GLY A 11 -1.50 -3.48 7.49
N HIS A 12 -2.33 -4.51 7.31
CA HIS A 12 -2.95 -4.82 6.01
C HIS A 12 -3.79 -3.65 5.48
N TYR A 13 -4.58 -3.00 6.35
CA TYR A 13 -5.37 -1.84 5.98
C TYR A 13 -4.49 -0.67 5.50
N ALA A 14 -3.39 -0.38 6.18
CA ALA A 14 -2.43 0.64 5.76
C ALA A 14 -1.80 0.31 4.40
N ILE A 15 -1.45 -0.96 4.14
CA ILE A 15 -0.93 -1.44 2.86
C ILE A 15 -1.96 -1.26 1.73
N ALA A 16 -3.23 -1.62 1.97
CA ALA A 16 -4.32 -1.43 1.02
C ALA A 16 -4.64 0.05 0.75
N TYR A 17 -4.57 0.91 1.77
CA TYR A 17 -4.72 2.36 1.63
C TYR A 17 -3.57 2.95 0.80
N LEU A 18 -2.33 2.56 1.06
CA LEU A 18 -1.16 2.96 0.25
C LEU A 18 -1.31 2.54 -1.22
N GLN A 19 -1.85 1.34 -1.49
CA GLN A 19 -2.18 0.87 -2.84
C GLN A 19 -3.19 1.80 -3.53
N GLN A 20 -4.29 2.13 -2.85
CA GLN A 20 -5.34 3.03 -3.36
C GLN A 20 -4.77 4.42 -3.67
N GLN A 21 -3.97 4.98 -2.76
CA GLN A 21 -3.41 6.34 -2.89
C GLN A 21 -2.37 6.42 -4.02
N GLU A 22 -1.55 5.38 -4.22
CA GLU A 22 -0.64 5.31 -5.38
C GLU A 22 -1.40 5.14 -6.70
N LEU A 23 -2.46 4.33 -6.72
CA LEU A 23 -3.31 4.13 -7.89
C LEU A 23 -4.00 5.44 -8.31
N LEU A 24 -4.71 6.10 -7.39
CA LEU A 24 -5.38 7.37 -7.64
C LEU A 24 -4.40 8.47 -8.09
N ARG A 25 -3.25 8.59 -7.43
CA ARG A 25 -2.19 9.55 -7.80
C ARG A 25 -1.61 9.27 -9.19
N THR A 26 -1.44 7.99 -9.56
CA THR A 26 -0.91 7.61 -10.88
C THR A 26 -1.92 7.88 -11.98
N LEU A 27 -3.18 7.46 -11.80
CA LEU A 27 -4.27 7.70 -12.76
C LEU A 27 -4.51 9.20 -12.95
N GLY A 28 -4.63 9.97 -11.86
CA GLY A 28 -4.86 11.42 -11.91
C GLY A 28 -3.73 12.25 -12.53
N ARG A 29 -2.51 11.70 -12.62
CA ARG A 29 -1.36 12.33 -13.30
C ARG A 29 -1.10 11.76 -14.70
N THR A 30 -1.87 10.76 -15.15
CA THR A 30 -1.71 10.15 -16.47
C THR A 30 -2.53 10.91 -17.51
N ARG A 31 -1.86 11.42 -18.56
CA ARG A 31 -2.56 11.93 -19.75
C ARG A 31 -2.96 10.76 -20.65
N PHE A 32 -4.24 10.40 -20.62
CA PHE A 32 -4.77 9.29 -21.40
C PHE A 32 -4.91 9.62 -22.90
N GLY A 33 -4.66 8.62 -23.75
CA GLY A 33 -4.87 8.63 -25.19
C GLY A 33 -6.13 7.87 -25.63
N ARG A 34 -6.20 7.48 -26.90
CA ARG A 34 -7.29 6.63 -27.44
C ARG A 34 -7.30 5.22 -26.84
N ASP A 35 -6.15 4.80 -26.33
CA ASP A 35 -5.79 3.53 -25.71
C ASP A 35 -6.02 3.50 -24.19
N TYR A 36 -6.78 4.46 -23.64
CA TYR A 36 -6.95 4.70 -22.20
C TYR A 36 -7.24 3.44 -21.37
N ASN A 37 -8.06 2.51 -21.86
CA ASN A 37 -8.37 1.24 -21.18
C ASN A 37 -7.13 0.35 -20.97
N ILE A 38 -6.23 0.30 -21.97
CA ILE A 38 -5.00 -0.48 -21.91
C ILE A 38 -4.04 0.16 -20.90
N VAL A 39 -3.85 1.48 -20.98
CA VAL A 39 -2.99 2.25 -20.07
C VAL A 39 -3.49 2.15 -18.62
N ALA A 40 -4.80 2.32 -18.39
CA ALA A 40 -5.39 2.20 -17.06
C ALA A 40 -5.24 0.79 -16.48
N LYS A 41 -5.42 -0.27 -17.29
CA LYS A 41 -5.18 -1.65 -16.85
C LYS A 41 -3.71 -1.89 -16.52
N GLN A 42 -2.76 -1.44 -17.36
CA GLN A 42 -1.33 -1.58 -17.09
C GLN A 42 -0.90 -0.84 -15.81
N ILE A 43 -1.47 0.34 -15.53
CA ILE A 43 -1.26 1.06 -14.27
C ILE A 43 -1.78 0.24 -13.08
N PHE A 44 -3.01 -0.30 -13.17
CA PHE A 44 -3.59 -1.14 -12.14
C PHE A 44 -2.77 -2.40 -11.89
N ASP A 45 -2.52 -3.21 -12.92
CA ASP A 45 -1.81 -4.50 -12.84
C ASP A 45 -0.44 -4.34 -12.16
N ARG A 46 0.30 -3.28 -12.53
CA ARG A 46 1.63 -2.96 -11.97
C ARG A 46 1.56 -2.59 -10.49
N ILE A 47 0.57 -1.79 -10.10
CA ILE A 47 0.41 -1.32 -8.71
C ILE A 47 -0.13 -2.45 -7.83
N ASP A 48 -1.10 -3.23 -8.30
CA ASP A 48 -1.61 -4.41 -7.61
C ASP A 48 -0.51 -5.47 -7.40
N ALA A 49 0.30 -5.76 -8.42
CA ALA A 49 1.43 -6.68 -8.30
C ALA A 49 2.52 -6.19 -7.32
N LYS A 50 2.68 -4.87 -7.13
CA LYS A 50 3.57 -4.28 -6.11
C LYS A 50 2.99 -4.47 -4.71
N TYR A 51 1.73 -4.10 -4.49
CA TYR A 51 1.13 -4.08 -3.15
C TYR A 51 0.74 -5.47 -2.65
N ARG A 52 0.39 -6.43 -3.53
CA ARG A 52 0.32 -7.85 -3.17
C ARG A 52 1.63 -8.36 -2.57
N LYS A 53 2.77 -8.08 -3.22
CA LYS A 53 4.10 -8.47 -2.72
C LYS A 53 4.41 -7.82 -1.37
N LEU A 54 4.05 -6.56 -1.18
CA LEU A 54 4.21 -5.86 0.10
C LEU A 54 3.36 -6.51 1.21
N ASN A 55 2.11 -6.88 0.92
CA ASN A 55 1.22 -7.54 1.89
C ASN A 55 1.69 -8.96 2.23
N THR A 56 2.16 -9.74 1.25
CA THR A 56 2.72 -11.07 1.48
C THR A 56 4.04 -11.01 2.26
N ALA A 57 4.90 -10.01 2.00
CA ALA A 57 6.12 -9.79 2.79
C ALA A 57 5.78 -9.47 4.25
N TYR A 58 4.84 -8.55 4.49
CA TYR A 58 4.34 -8.22 5.82
C TYR A 58 3.82 -9.45 6.59
N GLU A 59 2.90 -10.21 5.99
CA GLU A 59 2.33 -11.47 6.53
C GLU A 59 3.41 -12.50 6.90
N THR A 60 4.40 -12.68 6.02
CA THR A 60 5.44 -13.69 6.17
C THR A 60 6.45 -13.29 7.25
N GLU A 61 6.92 -12.03 7.23
CA GLU A 61 7.93 -11.55 8.16
C GLU A 61 7.39 -11.34 9.57
N THR A 62 6.12 -10.90 9.67
CA THR A 62 5.43 -10.81 10.97
C THR A 62 4.87 -12.15 11.45
N ASN A 63 4.99 -13.22 10.64
CA ASN A 63 4.61 -14.61 10.91
C ASN A 63 3.17 -14.71 11.43
N HIS A 64 2.19 -14.46 10.56
CA HIS A 64 0.97 -13.76 10.95
C HIS A 64 1.37 -12.38 11.53
N MET A 65 1.05 -11.77 12.68
CA MET A 65 0.49 -12.05 14.00
C MET A 65 1.38 -12.65 15.12
N VAL A 66 2.58 -13.20 14.88
CA VAL A 66 3.44 -13.81 15.94
C VAL A 66 4.77 -13.08 16.18
N ASN A 67 5.51 -12.68 15.15
CA ASN A 67 6.82 -12.03 15.29
C ASN A 67 6.67 -10.55 15.69
N ARG A 68 6.76 -10.28 17.00
CA ARG A 68 6.60 -8.94 17.59
C ARG A 68 7.70 -7.95 17.21
N GLU A 69 8.93 -8.41 16.95
CA GLU A 69 10.02 -7.53 16.51
C GLU A 69 9.77 -7.02 15.10
N GLN A 70 9.49 -7.92 14.15
CA GLN A 70 9.12 -7.49 12.79
C GLN A 70 7.82 -6.69 12.77
N GLN A 71 6.84 -6.98 13.63
CA GLN A 71 5.64 -6.13 13.73
C GLN A 71 6.04 -4.68 14.06
N VAL A 72 6.93 -4.46 15.05
CA VAL A 72 7.40 -3.12 15.40
C VAL A 72 8.25 -2.47 14.29
N SER A 73 9.00 -3.24 13.52
CA SER A 73 9.69 -2.73 12.32
C SER A 73 8.72 -2.28 11.24
N TRP A 74 7.69 -3.09 10.95
CA TRP A 74 6.65 -2.79 9.96
C TRP A 74 5.72 -1.66 10.40
N ASP A 75 5.38 -1.55 11.69
CA ASP A 75 4.63 -0.41 12.25
C ASP A 75 5.33 0.92 11.91
N LYS A 76 6.64 0.99 12.15
CA LYS A 76 7.47 2.19 11.89
C LYS A 76 7.57 2.49 10.39
N TYR A 77 7.74 1.46 9.57
CA TYR A 77 7.79 1.59 8.11
C TYR A 77 6.47 2.13 7.56
N LEU A 78 5.34 1.50 7.91
CA LEU A 78 4.01 1.89 7.44
C LEU A 78 3.61 3.27 7.95
N ALA A 79 3.87 3.59 9.23
CA ALA A 79 3.65 4.93 9.76
C ALA A 79 4.40 6.00 8.96
N ARG A 80 5.68 5.75 8.62
CA ARG A 80 6.48 6.66 7.79
C ARG A 80 5.95 6.76 6.35
N CYS A 81 5.44 5.67 5.77
CA CYS A 81 4.81 5.70 4.45
C CYS A 81 3.48 6.48 4.44
N LEU A 82 2.77 6.54 5.56
CA LEU A 82 1.56 7.36 5.73
C LEU A 82 1.91 8.84 6.00
N GLU A 83 2.90 9.11 6.86
CA GLU A 83 3.37 10.46 7.22
C GLU A 83 3.93 11.23 6.00
N TYR A 84 4.80 10.60 5.21
CA TYR A 84 5.43 11.19 4.03
C TYR A 84 4.67 10.86 2.73
N MET A 85 3.37 10.59 2.81
CA MET A 85 2.59 10.19 1.63
C MET A 85 2.45 11.36 0.63
N PRO A 86 2.89 11.21 -0.64
CA PRO A 86 2.74 12.29 -1.61
C PRO A 86 1.26 12.54 -1.95
N PRO A 87 0.81 13.81 -2.04
CA PRO A 87 -0.60 14.14 -2.26
C PRO A 87 -1.09 13.65 -3.63
N LEU A 88 -2.40 13.39 -3.72
CA LEU A 88 -3.06 12.92 -4.95
C LEU A 88 -2.87 13.93 -6.09
N VAL A 89 -3.27 15.18 -5.85
CA VAL A 89 -3.02 16.33 -6.71
C VAL A 89 -1.67 16.96 -6.33
N ALA A 90 -0.95 17.54 -7.29
CA ALA A 90 0.14 18.45 -6.95
C ALA A 90 -0.47 19.75 -6.38
N GLY A 91 0.17 20.39 -5.39
CA GLY A 91 -0.21 21.73 -4.96
C GLY A 91 0.03 22.74 -6.10
N ASN A 92 -0.89 23.70 -6.23
CA ASN A 92 -0.71 24.90 -7.04
C ASN A 92 0.21 25.90 -6.32
#